data_AF-A0A3B9PT72-F1
#
_entry.id   AF-A0A3B9PT72-F1
#
_cell.length_a   1.000
_cell.length_b   1.000
_cell.length_c   1.000
_cell.angle_alpha   90.00
_cell.angle_beta   90.00
_cell.angle_gamma   90.00
#
_symmetry.space_group_name_H-M   'P 1'
#
loop_
_entity.id
_entity.type
_entity.pdbx_description
1 polymer ?
#
loop_
_entity_poly.entity_id
_entity_poly.type
_entity_poly.pdbx_seq_one_letter_code
_entity_poly.pdbx_strand_id
1 'polypeptide(L)'
;MMKLNDFQKYDVTLLIPYEKYFELIYETKYLLEARLNSDRIFVAQKSFFGCNRRTAVSKASDWYNKALKKVLGHPHDKMFVNDPCGEVVYDQGFVCTDLRNKYLDDPTIDRLIKEAGGDLGREDTKTPAASVKRLRKRRKQEVQLTDRLIQSSGGTIYYKMTELCDSKTGRSKVRKIKLASKSLIKAKKEVVRRGLDRFENFADTKELLPLKLSTSAKAA
;
A
#
# COMPACT_ATOMS: atom_id res chain seq x y z
N MET A 1 39.04 -3.47 -11.70
CA MET A 1 37.83 -2.80 -12.24
C MET A 1 37.13 -2.14 -11.07
N MET A 2 37.18 -0.81 -10.96
CA MET A 2 36.73 -0.05 -9.78
C MET A 2 35.19 -0.15 -9.61
N LYS A 3 34.72 -0.51 -8.41
CA LYS A 3 33.29 -0.52 -8.04
C LYS A 3 32.89 0.90 -7.64
N LEU A 4 32.29 1.64 -8.57
CA LEU A 4 31.90 3.04 -8.41
C LEU A 4 30.57 3.16 -7.62
N ASN A 5 30.57 2.74 -6.36
CA ASN A 5 29.40 2.85 -5.46
C ASN A 5 29.79 3.29 -4.04
N ASP A 6 30.89 4.04 -3.93
CA ASP A 6 31.35 4.57 -2.66
C ASP A 6 30.63 5.91 -2.37
N PHE A 7 29.62 5.82 -1.50
CA PHE A 7 28.98 6.93 -0.78
C PHE A 7 28.36 8.05 -1.64
N GLN A 8 27.10 7.88 -2.03
CA GLN A 8 26.27 8.93 -2.59
C GLN A 8 25.99 10.01 -1.53
N LYS A 9 26.02 11.27 -1.95
CA LYS A 9 25.75 12.44 -1.10
C LYS A 9 24.26 12.77 -1.15
N TYR A 10 23.61 12.80 0.01
CA TYR A 10 22.24 13.26 0.18
C TYR A 10 22.24 14.52 1.01
N ASP A 11 21.57 15.55 0.54
CA ASP A 11 21.43 16.82 1.25
C ASP A 11 20.11 16.84 2.01
N VAL A 12 20.21 17.13 3.30
CA VAL A 12 19.10 17.28 4.21
C VAL A 12 18.88 18.77 4.43
N THR A 13 17.68 19.22 4.06
CA THR A 13 17.20 20.57 4.35
C THR A 13 16.40 20.54 5.64
N LEU A 14 16.77 21.42 6.56
CA LEU A 14 16.10 21.57 7.85
C LEU A 14 15.46 22.96 7.92
N LEU A 15 14.16 23.00 8.20
CA LEU A 15 13.38 24.21 8.43
C LEU A 15 13.23 24.43 9.93
N ILE A 16 13.81 25.52 10.42
CA ILE A 16 13.84 25.88 11.84
C ILE A 16 13.01 27.16 12.02
N PRO A 17 11.93 27.13 12.82
CA PRO A 17 11.20 28.35 13.19
C PRO A 17 12.11 29.36 13.87
N TYR A 18 11.94 30.66 13.58
CA TYR A 18 12.76 31.74 14.15
C TYR A 18 12.93 31.64 15.68
N GLU A 19 11.82 31.43 16.39
CA GLU A 19 11.78 31.34 17.86
C GLU A 19 12.64 30.20 18.41
N LYS A 20 12.74 29.09 17.66
CA LYS A 20 13.46 27.88 18.07
C LYS A 20 14.92 27.84 17.64
N TYR A 21 15.32 28.73 16.73
CA TYR A 21 16.69 28.75 16.22
C TYR A 21 17.73 29.09 17.30
N PHE A 22 17.45 30.11 18.12
CA PHE A 22 18.38 30.52 19.17
C PHE A 22 18.49 29.46 20.27
N GLU A 23 17.38 28.84 20.67
CA GLU A 23 17.40 27.68 21.58
C GLU A 23 18.33 26.57 21.05
N LEU A 24 18.26 26.27 19.74
CA LEU A 24 19.10 25.26 19.10
C LEU A 24 20.60 25.61 19.12
N ILE A 25 20.97 26.86 18.85
CA ILE A 25 22.40 27.26 18.81
C ILE A 25 23.05 27.10 20.18
N TYR A 26 22.32 27.39 21.26
CA TYR A 26 22.88 27.33 22.61
C TYR A 26 22.81 25.91 23.21
N GLU A 27 21.76 25.14 22.92
CA GLU A 27 21.60 23.80 23.48
C GLU A 27 22.33 22.70 22.69
N THR A 28 22.49 22.86 21.37
CA THR A 28 23.08 21.82 20.54
C THR A 28 24.57 22.06 20.32
N LYS A 29 25.35 20.98 20.35
CA LYS A 29 26.80 21.02 20.05
C LYS A 29 27.10 21.32 18.58
N TYR A 30 26.09 21.56 17.75
CA TYR A 30 26.21 21.75 16.31
C TYR A 30 25.83 23.19 15.95
N LEU A 31 26.81 23.99 15.54
CA LEU A 31 26.50 25.20 14.78
C LEU A 31 25.96 24.77 13.42
N LEU A 32 24.66 24.99 13.21
CA LEU A 32 24.05 24.83 11.90
C LEU A 32 24.21 26.15 11.16
N GLU A 33 24.90 26.13 10.02
CA GLU A 33 24.89 27.24 9.08
C GLU A 33 23.48 27.39 8.51
N ALA A 34 22.67 28.20 9.18
CA ALA A 34 21.30 28.45 8.78
C ALA A 34 21.17 29.85 8.18
N ARG A 35 20.46 29.94 7.06
CA ARG A 35 20.12 31.21 6.41
C ARG A 35 18.68 31.56 6.71
N LEU A 36 18.42 32.81 7.09
CA LEU A 36 17.06 33.28 7.30
C LEU A 36 16.38 33.48 5.95
N ASN A 37 15.25 32.81 5.76
CA ASN A 37 14.39 33.00 4.59
C ASN A 37 13.34 34.10 4.86
N SER A 38 12.67 34.58 3.80
CA SER A 38 11.64 35.62 3.85
C SER A 38 10.53 35.34 4.86
N ASP A 39 10.23 34.07 5.09
CA ASP A 39 9.09 33.61 5.89
C ASP A 39 9.42 33.52 7.40
N ARG A 40 10.52 34.15 7.84
CA ARG A 40 11.04 34.04 9.21
C ARG A 40 11.33 32.59 9.62
N ILE A 41 11.84 31.81 8.67
CA ILE A 41 12.28 30.44 8.89
C ILE A 41 13.76 30.36 8.55
N PHE A 42 14.54 29.81 9.47
CA PHE A 42 15.94 29.49 9.24
C PHE A 42 16.04 28.17 8.47
N VAL A 43 16.73 28.21 7.33
CA VAL A 43 16.99 27.04 6.49
C VAL A 43 18.43 26.62 6.69
N ALA A 44 18.63 25.43 7.24
CA ALA A 44 19.94 24.82 7.41
C ALA A 44 20.11 23.63 6.46
N GLN A 45 21.33 23.38 6.00
CA GLN A 45 21.66 22.22 5.17
C GLN A 45 22.68 21.34 5.86
N LYS A 46 22.50 20.03 5.74
CA LYS A 46 23.45 19.03 6.21
C LYS A 46 23.51 17.86 5.26
N SER A 47 24.71 17.48 4.86
CA SER A 47 24.91 16.34 3.95
C SER A 47 25.11 15.05 4.73
N PHE A 48 24.52 13.97 4.23
CA PHE A 48 24.73 12.60 4.70
C PHE A 48 25.18 11.74 3.54
N PHE A 49 26.11 10.83 3.82
CA PHE A 49 26.64 9.91 2.83
C PHE A 49 26.09 8.50 3.07
N GLY A 50 25.61 7.85 2.01
CA GLY A 50 25.02 6.52 2.06
C GLY A 50 25.10 5.78 0.75
N CYS A 51 24.82 4.47 0.77
CA CYS A 51 24.79 3.65 -0.44
C CYS A 51 23.44 3.75 -1.17
N ASN A 52 22.42 4.25 -0.48
CA ASN A 52 21.07 4.49 -0.99
C ASN A 52 20.34 5.49 -0.07
N ARG A 53 19.24 6.06 -0.56
CA ARG A 53 18.44 7.04 0.16
C ARG A 53 17.90 6.48 1.47
N ARG A 54 17.54 5.18 1.51
CA ARG A 54 17.08 4.51 2.74
C ARG A 54 18.10 4.62 3.88
N THR A 55 19.38 4.38 3.59
CA THR A 55 20.46 4.51 4.59
C THR A 55 20.69 5.96 4.98
N ALA A 56 20.63 6.89 4.03
CA ALA A 56 20.76 8.32 4.31
C ALA A 56 19.63 8.84 5.21
N VAL A 57 18.38 8.46 4.93
CA VAL A 57 17.21 8.81 5.75
C VAL A 57 17.33 8.23 7.15
N SER A 58 17.81 7.00 7.31
CA SER A 58 18.04 6.42 8.63
C SER A 58 19.04 7.26 9.43
N LYS A 59 20.21 7.57 8.84
CA LYS A 59 21.24 8.39 9.49
C LYS A 59 20.73 9.80 9.83
N ALA A 60 19.98 10.41 8.92
CA ALA A 60 19.38 11.72 9.13
C ALA A 60 18.34 11.70 10.26
N SER A 61 17.50 10.66 10.30
CA SER A 61 16.50 10.47 11.35
C SER A 61 17.13 10.26 12.71
N ASP A 62 18.19 9.45 12.79
CA ASP A 62 18.93 9.21 14.04
C ASP A 62 19.60 10.48 14.55
N TRP A 63 20.23 11.24 13.64
CA TRP A 63 20.82 12.53 13.96
C TRP A 63 19.75 13.52 14.47
N TYR A 64 18.63 13.64 13.77
CA TYR A 64 17.53 14.53 14.17
C TYR A 64 16.96 14.14 15.53
N ASN A 65 16.72 12.84 15.75
CA ASN A 65 16.18 12.34 17.03
C ASN A 65 17.13 12.59 18.20
N LYS A 66 18.45 12.48 17.97
CA LYS A 66 19.46 12.69 19.00
C LYS A 66 19.70 14.16 19.31
N ALA A 67 19.73 15.02 18.29
CA ALA A 67 20.18 16.40 18.43
C ALA A 67 19.05 17.44 18.45
N LEU A 68 17.93 17.18 17.78
CA LEU A 68 16.95 18.23 17.43
C LEU A 68 15.54 17.96 17.97
N LYS A 69 15.14 16.70 18.15
CA LYS A 69 13.76 16.33 18.51
C LYS A 69 13.24 16.99 19.77
N LYS A 70 14.10 17.23 20.77
CA LYS A 70 13.72 17.89 22.03
C LYS A 70 13.24 19.33 21.81
N VAL A 71 13.85 20.05 20.86
CA VAL A 71 13.59 21.46 20.59
C VAL A 71 12.59 21.65 19.45
N LEU A 72 12.75 20.89 18.36
CA LEU A 72 11.96 21.03 17.13
C LEU A 72 10.73 20.12 17.03
N GLY A 73 10.59 19.13 17.92
CA GLY A 73 9.51 18.14 17.82
C GLY A 73 9.75 17.12 16.70
N HIS A 74 8.68 16.63 16.05
CA HIS A 74 8.76 15.54 15.08
C HIS A 74 9.37 15.98 13.73
N PRO A 75 10.22 15.17 13.07
CA PRO A 75 10.92 15.57 11.84
C PRO A 75 10.06 15.82 10.59
N HIS A 76 8.79 15.39 10.55
CA HIS A 76 8.04 15.26 9.29
C HIS A 76 7.81 16.58 8.54
N ASP A 77 7.68 17.70 9.27
CA ASP A 77 7.44 19.03 8.67
C ASP A 77 8.68 19.94 8.72
N LYS A 78 9.79 19.40 9.23
CA LYS A 78 11.00 20.17 9.53
C LYS A 78 12.21 19.67 8.77
N MET A 79 12.28 18.37 8.47
CA MET A 79 13.43 17.75 7.84
C MET A 79 13.02 17.15 6.49
N PHE A 80 13.76 17.48 5.45
CA PHE A 80 13.57 17.01 4.08
C PHE A 80 14.90 16.51 3.55
N VAL A 81 14.89 15.38 2.84
CA VAL A 81 16.06 14.75 2.25
C VAL A 81 15.84 14.71 0.74
N ASN A 82 16.81 15.20 -0.02
CA ASN A 82 16.71 15.19 -1.48
C ASN A 82 16.79 13.77 -2.06
N ASP A 83 16.53 13.64 -3.36
CA ASP A 83 16.64 12.39 -4.12
C ASP A 83 17.51 12.55 -5.38
N PRO A 84 18.83 12.72 -5.21
CA PRO A 84 19.74 13.07 -6.30
C PRO A 84 19.87 11.97 -7.37
N CYS A 85 19.63 10.72 -6.98
CA CYS A 85 19.75 9.56 -7.87
C CYS A 85 18.39 9.06 -8.40
N GLY A 86 17.30 9.80 -8.15
CA GLY A 86 15.97 9.41 -8.63
C GLY A 86 15.52 8.07 -8.06
N GLU A 87 15.91 7.75 -6.84
CA GLU A 87 15.55 6.50 -6.21
C GLU A 87 14.05 6.44 -5.91
N VAL A 88 13.38 7.53 -5.61
CA VAL A 88 11.97 7.49 -5.24
C VAL A 88 11.12 7.34 -6.51
N VAL A 89 10.68 6.12 -6.80
CA VAL A 89 9.90 5.75 -8.00
C VAL A 89 8.55 5.18 -7.60
N TYR A 90 7.48 5.62 -8.27
CA TYR A 90 6.16 5.04 -8.07
C TYR A 90 5.99 3.70 -8.80
N ASP A 91 5.66 2.64 -8.08
CA ASP A 91 5.33 1.32 -8.63
C ASP A 91 4.12 0.68 -7.91
N GLN A 92 3.69 -0.50 -8.38
CA GLN A 92 2.57 -1.23 -7.78
C GLN A 92 2.87 -1.71 -6.34
N GLY A 93 4.15 -1.80 -5.97
CA GLY A 93 4.64 -2.17 -4.65
C GLY A 93 4.81 -0.98 -3.69
N PHE A 94 4.61 0.25 -4.15
CA PHE A 94 5.03 1.45 -3.44
C PHE A 94 4.46 1.53 -2.02
N VAL A 95 5.33 1.70 -1.03
CA VAL A 95 4.94 1.81 0.38
C VAL A 95 5.30 3.21 0.89
N CYS A 96 4.28 4.00 1.24
CA CYS A 96 4.49 5.37 1.70
C CYS A 96 5.28 5.44 3.03
N THR A 97 5.20 4.40 3.86
CA THR A 97 5.91 4.32 5.15
C THR A 97 7.34 3.81 5.05
N ASP A 98 7.79 3.37 3.87
CA ASP A 98 9.17 2.94 3.68
C ASP A 98 10.12 4.13 3.89
N LEU A 99 11.26 3.89 4.54
CA LEU A 99 12.26 4.91 4.85
C LEU A 99 12.76 5.61 3.59
N ARG A 100 12.89 4.89 2.47
CA ARG A 100 13.24 5.48 1.16
C ARG A 100 12.27 6.58 0.74
N ASN A 101 11.01 6.50 1.16
CA ASN A 101 9.91 7.38 0.75
C ASN A 101 9.51 8.40 1.84
N LYS A 102 10.31 8.50 2.92
CA LYS A 102 10.09 9.48 4.00
C LYS A 102 10.88 10.76 3.77
N TYR A 103 10.37 11.85 4.34
CA TYR A 103 10.99 13.17 4.37
C TYR A 103 11.37 13.64 2.97
N LEU A 104 10.47 13.46 2.01
CA LEU A 104 10.68 13.87 0.62
C LEU A 104 10.65 15.40 0.53
N ASP A 105 11.56 15.97 -0.24
CA ASP A 105 11.53 17.38 -0.63
C ASP A 105 10.43 17.64 -1.67
N ASP A 106 10.02 18.91 -1.79
CA ASP A 106 8.93 19.32 -2.68
C ASP A 106 9.11 18.85 -4.13
N PRO A 107 10.29 18.99 -4.76
CA PRO A 107 10.49 18.54 -6.14
C PRO A 107 10.26 17.03 -6.31
N THR A 108 10.67 16.22 -5.32
CA THR A 108 10.49 14.77 -5.36
C THR A 108 9.03 14.38 -5.13
N ILE A 109 8.32 15.09 -4.24
CA ILE A 109 6.88 14.89 -4.03
C ILE A 109 6.11 15.19 -5.32
N ASP A 110 6.38 16.33 -5.96
CA ASP A 110 5.67 16.75 -7.17
C ASP A 110 5.89 15.77 -8.32
N ARG A 111 7.14 15.30 -8.49
CA ARG A 111 7.47 14.23 -9.45
C ARG A 111 6.68 12.97 -9.16
N LEU A 112 6.68 12.51 -7.90
CA LEU A 112 6.03 11.28 -7.49
C LEU A 112 4.50 11.34 -7.64
N ILE A 113 3.86 12.47 -7.31
CA ILE A 113 2.42 12.68 -7.48
C ILE A 113 2.05 12.64 -8.98
N LYS A 114 2.88 13.26 -9.83
CA LYS A 114 2.69 13.22 -11.29
C LYS A 114 2.81 11.80 -11.84
N GLU A 115 3.79 11.01 -11.39
CA GLU A 115 3.94 9.59 -11.75
C GLU A 115 2.74 8.75 -11.28
N ALA A 116 2.18 9.05 -10.11
CA ALA A 116 1.09 8.29 -9.52
C ALA A 116 -0.27 8.50 -10.20
N GLY A 117 -0.41 9.52 -11.08
CA GLY A 117 -1.64 9.73 -11.86
C GLY A 117 -2.92 9.87 -11.02
N GLY A 118 -2.81 10.43 -9.80
CA GLY A 118 -3.92 10.60 -8.87
C GLY A 118 -4.14 9.46 -7.87
N ASP A 119 -3.26 8.47 -7.80
CA ASP A 119 -3.29 7.47 -6.70
C ASP A 119 -2.69 8.00 -5.39
N LEU A 120 -1.65 8.84 -5.50
CA LEU A 120 -0.99 9.50 -4.38
C LEU A 120 -1.37 10.98 -4.28
N GLY A 121 -1.33 11.52 -3.07
CA GLY A 121 -1.43 12.94 -2.76
C GLY A 121 -0.52 13.31 -1.59
N ARG A 122 -0.39 14.60 -1.33
CA ARG A 122 0.42 15.13 -0.22
C ARG A 122 -0.23 14.80 1.13
N GLU A 123 0.59 14.50 2.14
CA GLU A 123 0.13 14.24 3.50
C GLU A 123 0.17 15.53 4.33
N ASP A 124 -1.00 16.13 4.55
CA ASP A 124 -1.14 17.41 5.26
C ASP A 124 -1.65 17.25 6.71
N THR A 125 -1.56 16.06 7.28
CA THR A 125 -1.96 15.84 8.69
C THR A 125 -1.00 16.52 9.66
N LYS A 126 -1.49 16.99 10.81
CA LYS A 126 -0.67 17.70 11.83
C LYS A 126 0.52 16.89 12.36
N THR A 127 0.47 15.56 12.26
CA THR A 127 1.55 14.65 12.63
C THR A 127 1.67 13.59 11.55
N PRO A 128 2.31 13.90 10.41
CA PRO A 128 2.40 12.98 9.29
C PRO A 128 3.18 11.73 9.70
N ALA A 129 2.78 10.57 9.19
CA ALA A 129 3.59 9.35 9.28
C ALA A 129 4.48 9.13 8.05
N ALA A 130 4.19 9.85 6.96
CA ALA A 130 4.81 9.75 5.64
C ALA A 130 4.72 11.12 4.92
N SER A 131 5.51 11.32 3.86
CA SER A 131 5.46 12.55 3.05
C SER A 131 4.30 12.57 2.06
N VAL A 132 3.84 11.39 1.64
CA VAL A 132 2.71 11.21 0.72
C VAL A 132 1.74 10.19 1.28
N LYS A 133 0.49 10.28 0.86
CA LYS A 133 -0.59 9.37 1.22
C LYS A 133 -1.31 8.86 -0.01
N ARG A 134 -1.90 7.67 0.10
CA ARG A 134 -2.78 7.14 -0.94
C ARG A 134 -4.15 7.80 -0.84
N LEU A 135 -4.63 8.33 -1.95
CA LEU A 135 -5.99 8.89 -2.07
C LEU A 135 -7.02 7.78 -2.25
N ARG A 136 -6.63 6.66 -2.87
CA ARG A 136 -7.48 5.49 -3.08
C ARG A 136 -6.96 4.29 -2.30
N LYS A 137 -7.87 3.55 -1.66
CA LYS A 137 -7.52 2.30 -0.99
C LYS A 137 -7.22 1.23 -2.05
N ARG A 138 -6.03 0.62 -2.00
CA ARG A 138 -5.68 -0.51 -2.86
C ARG A 138 -6.72 -1.63 -2.67
N ARG A 139 -7.40 -2.01 -3.76
CA ARG A 139 -8.22 -3.22 -3.76
C ARG A 139 -7.27 -4.41 -3.65
N LYS A 140 -7.43 -5.20 -2.59
CA LYS A 140 -6.70 -6.47 -2.44
C LYS A 140 -7.12 -7.36 -3.61
N GLN A 141 -6.18 -7.69 -4.49
CA GLN A 141 -6.47 -8.61 -5.58
C GLN A 141 -6.67 -10.01 -4.99
N GLU A 142 -7.76 -10.65 -5.40
CA GLU A 142 -8.00 -12.06 -5.13
C GLU A 142 -7.39 -12.86 -6.27
N VAL A 143 -6.63 -13.89 -5.95
CA VAL A 143 -6.07 -14.80 -6.94
C VAL A 143 -7.09 -15.89 -7.19
N GLN A 144 -7.51 -16.08 -8.44
CA GLN A 144 -8.35 -17.20 -8.80
C GLN A 144 -7.50 -18.47 -8.84
N LEU A 145 -7.75 -19.42 -7.93
CA LEU A 145 -7.05 -20.69 -7.88
C LEU A 145 -7.68 -21.71 -8.84
N THR A 146 -9.02 -21.72 -8.89
CA THR A 146 -9.83 -22.49 -9.84
C THR A 146 -11.13 -21.72 -10.13
N ASP A 147 -12.00 -22.23 -10.99
CA ASP A 147 -13.30 -21.61 -11.32
C ASP A 147 -14.15 -21.29 -10.08
N ARG A 148 -14.04 -22.14 -9.04
CA ARG A 148 -14.80 -22.03 -7.80
C ARG A 148 -13.96 -21.71 -6.57
N LEU A 149 -12.64 -21.64 -6.67
CA LEU A 149 -11.77 -21.32 -5.54
C LEU A 149 -11.01 -20.03 -5.80
N ILE A 150 -11.12 -19.10 -4.86
CA ILE A 150 -10.38 -17.85 -4.86
C ILE A 150 -9.55 -17.76 -3.59
N GLN A 151 -8.39 -17.13 -3.68
CA GLN A 151 -7.52 -16.86 -2.55
C GLN A 151 -7.46 -15.35 -2.32
N SER A 152 -7.74 -14.92 -1.11
CA SER A 152 -7.52 -13.51 -0.75
C SER A 152 -6.03 -13.22 -0.66
N SER A 153 -5.68 -11.93 -0.74
CA SER A 153 -4.29 -11.48 -0.56
C SER A 153 -3.66 -11.88 0.79
N GLY A 154 -4.47 -12.30 1.77
CA GLY A 154 -4.01 -12.82 3.07
C GLY A 154 -3.85 -14.35 3.10
N GLY A 155 -3.93 -15.02 1.96
CA GLY A 155 -3.76 -16.47 1.82
C GLY A 155 -4.99 -17.31 2.21
N THR A 156 -6.11 -16.69 2.58
CA THR A 156 -7.35 -17.40 2.91
C THR A 156 -8.06 -17.84 1.63
N ILE A 157 -8.43 -19.12 1.56
CA ILE A 157 -9.15 -19.68 0.40
C ILE A 157 -10.66 -19.60 0.66
N TYR A 158 -11.41 -19.18 -0.36
CA TYR A 158 -12.88 -19.18 -0.35
C TYR A 158 -13.41 -20.04 -1.49
N TYR A 159 -14.51 -20.74 -1.21
CA TYR A 159 -15.33 -21.41 -2.20
C TYR A 159 -16.42 -20.46 -2.72
N LYS A 160 -16.52 -20.32 -4.03
CA LYS A 160 -17.54 -19.54 -4.74
C LYS A 160 -18.73 -20.45 -5.00
N MET A 161 -19.70 -20.46 -4.09
CA MET A 161 -20.93 -21.21 -4.21
C MET A 161 -21.96 -20.40 -4.97
N THR A 162 -22.65 -21.01 -5.92
CA THR A 162 -23.76 -20.38 -6.64
C THR A 162 -25.06 -20.86 -6.01
N GLU A 163 -25.78 -19.96 -5.34
CA GLU A 163 -27.11 -20.24 -4.80
C GLU A 163 -28.15 -19.89 -5.88
N LEU A 164 -29.03 -20.84 -6.19
CA LEU A 164 -30.20 -20.60 -7.02
C LEU A 164 -31.24 -19.86 -6.17
N CYS A 165 -31.58 -18.64 -6.57
CA CYS A 165 -32.60 -17.86 -5.87
C CYS A 165 -33.98 -18.20 -6.43
N ASP A 166 -34.91 -18.66 -5.59
CA ASP A 166 -36.30 -18.97 -5.98
C ASP A 166 -37.16 -17.74 -6.31
N SER A 167 -36.55 -16.54 -6.38
CA SER A 167 -37.27 -15.34 -6.76
C SER A 167 -37.53 -15.30 -8.26
N LYS A 168 -38.75 -14.89 -8.65
CA LYS A 168 -39.32 -14.77 -10.01
C LYS A 168 -38.45 -14.08 -11.09
N THR A 169 -37.26 -13.60 -10.76
CA THR A 169 -36.31 -12.89 -11.64
C THR A 169 -35.09 -13.72 -12.07
N GLY A 170 -34.96 -14.99 -11.64
CA GLY A 170 -34.00 -15.95 -12.22
C GLY A 170 -32.51 -15.63 -12.07
N ARG A 171 -32.12 -14.61 -11.28
CA ARG A 171 -30.72 -14.23 -11.09
C ARG A 171 -30.07 -15.12 -10.02
N SER A 172 -29.00 -15.83 -10.40
CA SER A 172 -28.17 -16.60 -9.47
C SER A 172 -27.37 -15.66 -8.55
N LYS A 173 -27.33 -15.98 -7.25
CA LYS A 173 -26.52 -15.25 -6.27
C LYS A 173 -25.26 -16.04 -5.98
N VAL A 174 -24.12 -15.35 -6.06
CA VAL A 174 -22.82 -15.96 -5.73
C VAL A 174 -22.45 -15.62 -4.29
N ARG A 175 -22.20 -16.64 -3.48
CA ARG A 175 -21.73 -16.52 -2.10
C ARG A 175 -20.32 -17.06 -1.95
N LYS A 176 -19.48 -16.33 -1.19
CA LYS A 176 -18.12 -16.76 -0.85
C LYS A 176 -18.13 -17.45 0.52
N ILE A 177 -17.76 -18.73 0.57
CA ILE A 177 -17.66 -19.52 1.80
C ILE A 177 -16.19 -19.65 2.17
N LYS A 178 -15.82 -19.17 3.35
CA LYS A 178 -14.45 -19.28 3.87
C LYS A 178 -14.09 -20.73 4.18
N LEU A 179 -13.01 -21.23 3.62
CA LEU A 179 -12.46 -22.54 3.93
C LEU A 179 -11.42 -22.43 5.07
N ALA A 180 -11.28 -23.48 5.86
CA ALA A 180 -10.24 -23.53 6.91
C ALA A 180 -8.86 -23.85 6.33
N SER A 181 -8.84 -24.54 5.18
CA SER A 181 -7.62 -24.96 4.50
C SER A 181 -6.88 -23.79 3.86
N LYS A 182 -5.55 -23.79 4.02
CA LYS A 182 -4.62 -22.83 3.39
C LYS A 182 -3.95 -23.37 2.12
N SER A 183 -4.09 -24.65 1.81
CA SER A 183 -3.55 -25.27 0.58
C SER A 183 -4.67 -25.71 -0.35
N LEU A 184 -4.43 -25.61 -1.66
CA LEU A 184 -5.40 -25.96 -2.69
C LEU A 184 -5.91 -27.40 -2.56
N ILE A 185 -5.00 -28.36 -2.31
CA ILE A 185 -5.34 -29.78 -2.20
C ILE A 185 -6.26 -30.03 -0.99
N LYS A 186 -5.95 -29.42 0.16
CA LYS A 186 -6.77 -29.57 1.38
C LYS A 186 -8.11 -28.85 1.22
N ALA A 187 -8.11 -27.69 0.56
CA ALA A 187 -9.33 -26.95 0.24
C ALA A 187 -10.29 -27.76 -0.64
N LYS A 188 -9.79 -28.45 -1.67
CA LYS A 188 -10.61 -29.36 -2.50
C LYS A 188 -11.25 -30.48 -1.67
N LYS A 189 -10.47 -31.16 -0.82
CA LYS A 189 -11.01 -32.21 0.07
C LYS A 189 -12.02 -31.66 1.07
N GLU A 190 -11.79 -30.45 1.57
CA GLU A 190 -12.69 -29.77 2.51
C GLU A 190 -14.03 -29.39 1.86
N VAL A 191 -14.03 -28.95 0.60
CA VAL A 191 -15.24 -28.66 -0.18
C VAL A 191 -16.12 -29.91 -0.24
N VAL A 192 -15.55 -31.06 -0.64
CA VAL A 192 -16.26 -32.35 -0.73
C VAL A 192 -16.76 -32.80 0.65
N ARG A 193 -15.90 -32.71 1.68
CA ARG A 193 -16.26 -33.10 3.06
C ARG A 193 -17.39 -32.25 3.64
N ARG A 194 -17.44 -30.96 3.31
CA ARG A 194 -18.51 -30.04 3.73
C ARG A 194 -19.73 -30.11 2.80
N GLY A 195 -19.67 -30.86 1.70
CA GLY A 195 -20.73 -31.00 0.72
C GLY A 195 -21.12 -29.70 0.02
N LEU A 196 -20.18 -28.76 -0.14
CA LEU A 196 -20.45 -27.44 -0.73
C LEU A 196 -20.71 -27.50 -2.25
N ASP A 197 -20.30 -28.60 -2.88
CA ASP A 197 -20.44 -28.95 -4.30
C ASP A 197 -21.76 -29.70 -4.62
N ARG A 198 -22.45 -30.21 -3.60
CA ARG A 198 -23.63 -31.08 -3.78
C ARG A 198 -24.81 -30.38 -4.44
N PHE A 199 -24.99 -29.09 -4.20
CA PHE A 199 -26.13 -28.33 -4.72
C PHE A 199 -25.99 -27.92 -6.19
N GLU A 200 -24.81 -28.10 -6.77
CA GLU A 200 -24.54 -27.68 -8.16
C GLU A 200 -24.96 -28.75 -9.16
N ASN A 201 -24.94 -30.03 -8.77
CA ASN A 201 -25.40 -31.16 -9.61
C ASN A 201 -26.91 -31.13 -9.90
N PHE A 202 -27.68 -30.29 -9.20
CA PHE A 202 -29.13 -30.13 -9.42
C PHE A 202 -29.46 -29.09 -10.50
N ALA A 203 -28.48 -28.28 -10.93
CA ALA A 203 -28.69 -27.33 -12.03
C ALA A 203 -28.68 -28.03 -13.39
N ASP A 204 -27.82 -29.04 -13.56
CA ASP A 204 -27.64 -29.76 -14.83
C ASP A 204 -28.73 -30.82 -15.09
N THR A 205 -29.53 -31.18 -14.08
CA THR A 205 -30.56 -32.23 -14.19
C THR A 205 -31.91 -31.73 -14.73
N LYS A 206 -32.08 -30.44 -15.02
CA LYS A 206 -33.30 -29.92 -15.65
C LYS A 206 -33.48 -30.31 -17.12
N GLU A 207 -32.47 -30.90 -17.76
CA GLU A 207 -32.58 -31.40 -19.15
C GLU A 207 -33.12 -32.84 -19.27
N LEU A 208 -33.42 -33.53 -18.16
CA LEU A 208 -33.87 -34.93 -18.19
C LEU A 208 -35.27 -35.14 -17.60
N LEU A 209 -36.25 -34.36 -18.06
CA LEU A 209 -37.66 -34.75 -17.92
C LEU A 209 -38.16 -35.34 -19.25
N PRO A 210 -38.64 -36.60 -19.28
CA PRO A 210 -39.08 -37.23 -20.51
C PRO A 210 -40.35 -36.54 -21.03
N LEU A 211 -40.32 -36.20 -22.32
CA LEU A 211 -41.49 -35.85 -23.13
C LEU A 211 -42.60 -36.87 -22.87
N LYS A 212 -43.67 -36.46 -22.19
CA LYS A 212 -44.91 -37.23 -22.13
C LYS A 212 -45.44 -37.34 -23.56
N LEU A 213 -45.28 -38.52 -24.16
CA LEU A 213 -46.00 -38.94 -25.36
C LEU A 213 -47.50 -38.83 -25.10
N SER A 214 -48.16 -37.90 -25.79
CA SER A 214 -49.60 -37.85 -25.90
C SER A 214 -50.06 -38.94 -26.87
N THR A 215 -50.48 -40.09 -26.36
CA THR A 215 -51.27 -41.05 -27.14
C THR A 215 -52.74 -40.67 -27.07
N SER A 216 -53.24 -40.11 -28.17
CA SER A 216 -54.67 -39.99 -28.46
C SER A 216 -55.24 -41.39 -28.73
N ALA A 217 -56.17 -41.84 -27.90
CA ALA A 217 -57.03 -42.98 -28.23
C ALA A 217 -58.46 -42.45 -28.47
N LYS A 218 -58.86 -42.41 -29.74
CA LYS A 218 -60.25 -42.40 -30.19
C LYS A 218 -60.75 -43.84 -30.23
N ALA A 219 -61.92 -44.10 -29.67
CA ALA A 219 -62.85 -45.18 -30.04
C ALA A 219 -64.21 -44.74 -29.48
N ALA A 220 -65.16 -44.32 -30.31
CA ALA A 220 -66.07 -45.09 -31.18
C ALA A 220 -67.46 -45.11 -30.54
#